data_AF-A0AAD1WL25-F1
#
_entry.id   AF-A0AAD1WL25-F1
#
_cell.length_a   1.000
_cell.length_b   1.000
_cell.length_c   1.000
_cell.angle_alpha   90.00
_cell.angle_beta   90.00
_cell.angle_gamma   90.00
#
_symmetry.space_group_name_H-M   'P 1'
#
loop_
_entity.id
_entity.type
_entity.pdbx_description
1 polymer ?
#
loop_
_entity_poly.entity_id
_entity_poly.type
_entity_poly.pdbx_seq_one_letter_code
_entity_poly.pdbx_strand_id
1 'polypeptide(L)'
;MAPWRLSDHLLLLLTKLEEGITSFFDLNSTPDTSVTTQWQAHKAVVRGLLISQASHLDKKSRQEYIDLLRSLREETLKQTRAPTSFTQQRIDDLRKELNNKHLRATALITYKLK
;
A
#
# COMPACT_ATOMS: atom_id res chain seq x y z
N MET A 1 7.54 5.54 23.15
CA MET A 1 6.82 6.02 21.95
C MET A 1 7.65 5.61 20.74
N ALA A 2 7.07 4.93 19.75
CA ALA A 2 7.81 4.61 18.53
C ALA A 2 8.15 5.92 17.79
N PRO A 3 9.37 6.08 17.26
CA PRO A 3 9.71 7.28 16.49
C PRO A 3 8.81 7.37 15.27
N TRP A 4 8.12 8.50 15.12
CA TRP A 4 7.33 8.79 13.92
C TRP A 4 8.30 8.88 12.74
N ARG A 5 8.27 7.88 11.85
CA ARG A 5 8.93 7.94 10.55
C ARG A 5 7.88 8.23 9.50
N LEU A 6 8.07 9.31 8.77
CA LEU A 6 7.35 9.54 7.52
C LEU A 6 7.71 8.38 6.59
N SER A 7 6.73 7.60 6.14
CA SER A 7 7.00 6.52 5.20
C SER A 7 7.23 7.10 3.81
N ASP A 8 8.12 6.50 3.03
CA ASP A 8 8.40 6.92 1.64
C ASP A 8 7.12 6.96 0.79
N HIS A 9 6.15 6.09 1.10
CA HIS A 9 4.83 6.09 0.47
C HIS A 9 4.01 7.33 0.77
N LEU A 10 4.11 7.87 1.99
CA LEU A 10 3.40 9.09 2.40
C LEU A 10 4.03 10.32 1.74
N LEU A 11 5.36 10.33 1.62
CA LEU A 11 6.09 11.35 0.85
C LEU A 11 5.65 11.35 -0.62
N LEU A 12 5.60 10.18 -1.25
CA LEU A 12 5.22 10.02 -2.65
C LEU A 12 3.74 10.31 -2.91
N LEU A 13 2.88 10.16 -1.89
CA LEU A 13 1.49 10.59 -1.92
C LEU A 13 1.39 12.12 -1.91
N LEU A 14 2.15 12.78 -1.03
CA LEU A 14 2.18 14.24 -0.92
C LEU A 14 2.59 14.88 -2.25
N THR A 15 3.66 14.41 -2.87
CA THR A 15 4.11 14.95 -4.16
C THR A 15 3.04 14.81 -5.26
N LYS A 16 2.40 13.64 -5.35
CA LYS A 16 1.30 13.41 -6.32
C LYS A 16 0.07 14.27 -6.04
N LEU A 17 -0.22 14.54 -4.77
CA LEU A 17 -1.30 15.45 -4.39
C LEU A 17 -0.97 16.88 -4.78
N GLU A 18 0.25 17.36 -4.51
CA GLU A 18 0.71 18.69 -4.90
C GLU A 18 0.66 18.90 -6.43
N GLU A 19 1.18 17.93 -7.19
CA GLU A 19 1.10 17.94 -8.66
C GLU A 19 -0.36 17.94 -9.15
N GLY A 20 -1.21 17.10 -8.55
CA GLY A 20 -2.63 17.00 -8.91
C GLY A 20 -3.44 18.25 -8.56
N ILE A 21 -3.13 18.89 -7.43
CA ILE A 21 -3.74 20.16 -7.00
C ILE A 21 -3.35 21.25 -8.00
N THR A 22 -2.06 21.39 -8.31
CA THR A 22 -1.53 22.41 -9.23
C THR A 22 -2.13 22.25 -10.62
N SER A 23 -2.07 21.03 -11.16
CA SER A 23 -2.63 20.71 -12.48
C SER A 23 -4.13 20.99 -12.57
N PHE A 24 -4.88 20.74 -11.50
CA PHE A 24 -6.31 21.03 -11.47
C PHE A 24 -6.58 22.53 -11.62
N PHE A 25 -5.89 23.38 -10.85
CA PHE A 25 -6.12 24.82 -10.91
C PHE A 25 -5.57 25.45 -12.18
N ASP A 26 -4.46 24.95 -12.74
CA ASP A 26 -3.93 25.43 -14.03
C ASP A 26 -4.92 25.19 -15.17
N LEU A 27 -5.60 24.03 -15.18
CA LEU A 27 -6.53 23.64 -16.25
C LEU A 27 -7.95 24.19 -16.07
N ASN A 28 -8.37 24.47 -14.83
CA ASN A 28 -9.77 24.77 -14.51
C ASN A 28 -9.98 26.20 -13.97
N SER A 29 -8.96 27.05 -13.94
CA SER A 29 -9.11 28.48 -13.64
C SER A 29 -9.77 29.21 -14.80
N THR A 30 -11.09 29.04 -14.93
CA THR A 30 -11.92 29.77 -15.90
C THR A 30 -12.73 30.85 -15.19
N PRO A 31 -12.78 32.07 -15.76
CA PRO A 31 -13.46 33.22 -15.12
C PRO A 31 -14.98 33.02 -14.98
N ASP A 32 -15.59 32.16 -15.79
CA ASP A 32 -17.03 31.90 -15.78
C ASP A 32 -17.47 30.81 -14.78
N THR A 33 -16.52 30.15 -14.11
CA THR A 33 -16.83 29.08 -13.15
C THR A 33 -16.86 29.63 -11.73
N SER A 34 -17.95 29.41 -11.00
CA SER A 34 -18.04 29.82 -9.60
C SER A 34 -16.97 29.12 -8.74
N VAL A 35 -16.42 29.83 -7.75
CA VAL A 35 -15.46 29.30 -6.77
C VAL A 35 -16.01 28.06 -6.08
N THR A 36 -17.31 28.02 -5.79
CA THR A 36 -17.99 26.85 -5.20
C THR A 36 -17.88 25.64 -6.10
N THR A 37 -18.14 25.79 -7.41
CA THR A 37 -18.04 24.70 -8.39
C THR A 37 -16.59 24.20 -8.50
N GLN A 38 -15.62 25.12 -8.58
CA GLN A 38 -14.19 24.79 -8.61
C GLN A 38 -13.78 24.00 -7.35
N TRP A 39 -14.24 24.42 -6.17
CA TRP A 39 -13.94 23.73 -4.92
C TRP A 39 -14.55 22.32 -4.84
N GLN A 40 -15.77 22.12 -5.32
CA GLN A 40 -16.38 20.78 -5.34
C GLN A 40 -15.66 19.85 -6.32
N ALA A 41 -15.33 20.34 -7.51
CA ALA A 41 -14.57 19.60 -8.50
C ALA A 41 -13.16 19.25 -7.97
N HIS A 42 -12.48 20.20 -7.34
CA HIS A 42 -11.19 20.01 -6.71
C HIS A 42 -11.22 18.87 -5.67
N LYS A 43 -12.19 18.90 -4.75
CA LYS A 43 -12.36 17.86 -3.73
C LYS A 43 -12.60 16.49 -4.36
N ALA A 44 -13.34 16.43 -5.47
CA ALA A 44 -13.58 15.17 -6.17
C ALA A 44 -12.29 14.60 -6.76
N VAL A 45 -11.43 15.44 -7.34
CA VAL A 45 -10.10 15.05 -7.86
C VAL A 45 -9.21 14.52 -6.74
N VAL A 46 -9.08 15.27 -5.64
CA VAL A 46 -8.26 14.85 -4.49
C VAL A 46 -8.75 13.51 -3.93
N ARG A 47 -10.06 13.32 -3.78
CA ARG A 47 -10.64 12.04 -3.36
C ARG A 47 -10.29 10.91 -4.33
N GLY A 48 -10.41 11.15 -5.63
CA GLY A 48 -10.04 10.17 -6.65
C GLY A 48 -8.57 9.75 -6.57
N LEU A 49 -7.66 10.70 -6.37
CA LEU A 49 -6.23 10.45 -6.17
C LEU A 49 -5.98 9.59 -4.92
N LEU A 50 -6.59 9.95 -3.79
CA LEU A 50 -6.46 9.20 -2.54
C LEU A 50 -6.97 7.76 -2.69
N ILE A 51 -8.14 7.58 -3.32
CA ILE A 51 -8.72 6.25 -3.57
C ILE A 51 -7.79 5.43 -4.47
N SER A 52 -7.30 6.02 -5.57
CA SER A 52 -6.38 5.35 -6.50
C SER A 52 -5.11 4.88 -5.81
N GLN A 53 -4.49 5.73 -4.98
CA GLN A 53 -3.30 5.34 -4.22
C GLN A 53 -3.58 4.24 -3.19
N ALA A 54 -4.72 4.32 -2.48
CA ALA A 54 -5.13 3.26 -1.56
C ALA A 54 -5.32 1.92 -2.28
N SER A 55 -6.00 1.91 -3.42
CA SER A 55 -6.19 0.71 -4.25
C SER A 55 -4.86 0.16 -4.77
N HIS A 56 -3.93 1.02 -5.18
CA HIS A 56 -2.60 0.61 -5.62
C HIS A 56 -1.80 -0.05 -4.49
N LEU A 57 -1.82 0.52 -3.28
CA LEU A 57 -1.17 -0.05 -2.11
C LEU A 57 -1.77 -1.40 -1.72
N ASP A 58 -3.10 -1.52 -1.76
CA ASP A 58 -3.79 -2.78 -1.47
C ASP A 58 -3.36 -3.87 -2.48
N LYS A 59 -3.40 -3.56 -3.78
CA LYS A 59 -2.95 -4.46 -4.85
C LYS A 59 -1.50 -4.87 -4.67
N LYS A 60 -0.60 -3.93 -4.36
CA LYS A 60 0.82 -4.21 -4.10
C LYS A 60 0.99 -5.15 -2.91
N SER A 61 0.34 -4.85 -1.78
CA SER A 61 0.43 -5.67 -0.57
C SER A 61 -0.09 -7.09 -0.79
N ARG A 62 -1.17 -7.24 -1.55
CA ARG A 62 -1.72 -8.54 -1.96
C ARG A 62 -0.76 -9.31 -2.85
N GLN A 63 -0.11 -8.62 -3.80
CA GLN A 63 0.88 -9.24 -4.68
C GLN A 63 2.08 -9.75 -3.88
N GLU A 64 2.63 -8.93 -2.97
CA GLU A 64 3.72 -9.36 -2.09
C GLU A 64 3.34 -10.60 -1.25
N TYR A 65 2.09 -10.66 -0.77
CA TYR A 65 1.59 -11.83 -0.04
C TYR A 65 1.53 -13.09 -0.92
N ILE A 66 1.03 -12.96 -2.15
CA ILE A 66 0.98 -14.05 -3.13
C ILE A 66 2.38 -14.55 -3.47
N ASP A 67 3.34 -13.63 -3.66
CA ASP A 67 4.71 -13.99 -3.99
C ASP A 67 5.40 -14.72 -2.83
N LEU A 68 5.16 -14.30 -1.58
CA LEU A 68 5.64 -15.04 -0.40
C LEU A 68 5.07 -16.46 -0.32
N LEU A 69 3.77 -16.64 -0.58
CA LEU A 69 3.15 -17.98 -0.64
C LEU A 69 3.74 -18.83 -1.76
N ARG A 70 4.04 -18.24 -2.92
CA ARG A 70 4.69 -18.93 -4.03
C ARG A 70 6.09 -19.39 -3.62
N SER A 71 6.91 -18.51 -3.04
CA SER A 71 8.24 -18.86 -2.55
C SER A 71 8.20 -19.94 -1.48
N LEU A 72 7.23 -19.89 -0.55
CA LEU A 72 7.05 -20.93 0.46
C LEU A 72 6.76 -22.30 -0.18
N ARG A 73 5.89 -22.33 -1.20
CA ARG A 73 5.57 -23.55 -1.93
C ARG A 73 6.79 -24.11 -2.65
N GLU A 74 7.57 -23.26 -3.31
CA GLU A 74 8.80 -23.66 -4.01
C GLU A 74 9.85 -24.25 -3.07
N GLU A 75 10.10 -23.58 -1.94
CA GLU A 75 11.05 -24.08 -0.94
C GLU A 75 10.56 -25.37 -0.27
N THR A 76 9.26 -25.51 -0.03
CA THR A 76 8.67 -26.77 0.47
C THR A 76 8.88 -27.91 -0.53
N LEU A 77 8.69 -27.67 -1.83
CA LEU A 77 8.97 -28.68 -2.86
C LEU A 77 10.44 -29.07 -2.92
N LYS A 78 11.37 -28.12 -2.75
CA LYS A 78 12.81 -28.39 -2.66
C LYS A 78 13.10 -29.27 -1.44
N GLN A 79 12.54 -28.94 -0.27
CA GLN A 79 12.70 -29.72 0.96
C GLN A 79 12.20 -31.16 0.80
N THR A 80 11.08 -31.38 0.11
CA THR A 80 10.56 -32.73 -0.15
C THR A 80 11.47 -33.55 -1.07
N ARG A 81 12.09 -32.91 -2.07
CA ARG A 81 12.96 -33.59 -3.06
C ARG A 81 14.38 -33.83 -2.52
N ALA A 82 14.94 -32.86 -1.83
CA ALA A 82 16.28 -32.87 -1.30
C ALA A 82 16.27 -32.17 0.08
N PRO A 83 16.01 -32.92 1.16
CA PRO A 83 15.91 -32.34 2.49
C PRO A 83 17.26 -31.76 2.91
N THR A 84 17.30 -30.45 3.19
CA THR A 84 18.48 -29.80 3.78
C THR A 84 18.08 -28.91 4.94
N SER A 85 19.00 -28.71 5.89
CA SER A 85 18.78 -27.77 7.00
C SER A 85 18.54 -26.35 6.49
N PHE A 86 19.20 -25.96 5.40
CA PHE A 86 19.06 -24.66 4.77
C PHE A 86 17.65 -24.42 4.20
N THR A 87 17.11 -25.37 3.43
CA THR A 87 15.75 -25.27 2.89
C THR A 87 14.70 -25.27 3.98
N GLN A 88 14.90 -26.04 5.07
CA GLN A 88 14.03 -25.98 6.25
C GLN A 88 14.07 -24.59 6.94
N GLN A 89 15.26 -24.03 7.16
CA GLN A 89 15.43 -22.71 7.75
C GLN A 89 14.74 -21.63 6.90
N ARG A 90 14.87 -21.70 5.57
CA ARG A 90 14.22 -20.78 4.64
C ARG A 90 12.69 -20.85 4.72
N ILE A 91 12.13 -22.05 4.85
CA ILE A 91 10.69 -22.25 5.06
C ILE A 91 10.23 -21.59 6.36
N ASP A 92 10.99 -21.77 7.44
CA ASP A 92 10.64 -21.18 8.74
C ASP A 92 10.72 -19.66 8.74
N ASP A 93 11.69 -19.08 8.03
CA ASP A 93 11.79 -17.63 7.83
C ASP A 93 10.61 -17.08 7.02
N LEU A 94 10.22 -17.75 5.92
CA LEU A 94 9.06 -17.37 5.11
C LEU A 94 7.75 -17.45 5.92
N ARG A 95 7.61 -18.46 6.78
CA ARG A 95 6.45 -18.59 7.69
C ARG A 95 6.40 -17.45 8.70
N LYS A 96 7.54 -17.09 9.30
CA LYS A 96 7.62 -15.92 10.20
C LYS A 96 7.24 -14.64 9.49
N GLU A 97 7.72 -14.44 8.26
CA GLU A 97 7.40 -13.25 7.47
C GLU A 97 5.89 -13.16 7.14
N LEU A 98 5.27 -14.27 6.75
CA LEU A 98 3.82 -14.36 6.54
C LEU A 98 3.04 -14.04 7.82
N ASN A 99 3.44 -14.62 8.95
CA ASN A 99 2.78 -14.37 10.23
C ASN A 99 2.89 -12.90 10.66
N ASN A 100 4.07 -12.29 10.47
CA ASN A 100 4.27 -10.86 10.73
C ASN A 100 3.38 -9.97 9.86
N LYS A 101 3.19 -10.31 8.58
CA LYS A 101 2.26 -9.60 7.69
C LYS A 101 0.80 -9.79 8.13
N HIS A 102 0.40 -10.99 8.54
CA HIS A 102 -0.94 -11.26 9.06
C HIS A 102 -1.25 -10.45 10.32
N LEU A 103 -0.35 -10.47 11.32
CA LEU A 103 -0.51 -9.72 12.57
C LEU A 103 -0.65 -8.21 12.34
N ARG A 104 0.12 -7.64 11.41
CA ARG A 104 0.00 -6.23 11.02
C ARG A 104 -1.38 -5.91 10.42
N ALA A 105 -1.92 -6.79 9.59
CA ALA A 105 -3.25 -6.62 9.01
C ALA A 105 -4.35 -6.67 10.10
N THR A 106 -4.25 -7.62 11.04
CA THR A 106 -5.21 -7.71 12.16
C THR A 106 -5.16 -6.48 13.07
N ALA A 107 -3.97 -5.99 13.41
CA ALA A 107 -3.80 -4.80 14.24
C ALA A 107 -4.42 -3.52 13.64
N LEU A 108 -4.36 -3.38 12.30
CA LEU A 108 -4.98 -2.26 11.59
C LEU A 108 -6.52 -2.32 11.62
N ILE A 109 -7.10 -3.53 11.58
CA ILE A 109 -8.56 -3.72 11.65
C ILE A 109 -9.07 -3.37 13.05
N THR A 110 -8.37 -3.82 14.10
CA THR A 110 -8.75 -3.51 15.49
C THR A 110 -8.73 -2.01 15.79
N TYR A 111 -7.85 -1.25 15.15
CA TYR A 111 -7.77 0.21 15.31
C TYR A 111 -8.90 0.97 14.58
N LYS A 112 -9.52 0.39 13.54
CA LYS A 112 -10.65 0.99 12.81
C LYS A 112 -12.02 0.77 13.47
N LEU A 113 -12.07 -0.07 14.50
CA LEU A 113 -13.30 -0.45 15.22
C LEU A 113 -13.41 0.21 16.62
N LYS A 114 -12.50 1.12 16.96
CA LYS A 114 -12.55 1.98 18.15
C LYS A 114 -12.71 3.42 17.72
#